data_AF-A0A951GR57-F1
#
_entry.id   AF-A0A951GR57-F1
#
_cell.length_a   1.000
_cell.length_b   1.000
_cell.length_c   1.000
_cell.angle_alpha   90.00
_cell.angle_beta   90.00
_cell.angle_gamma   90.00
#
_symmetry.space_group_name_H-M   'P 1'
#
loop_
_entity.id
_entity.type
_entity.pdbx_description
1 polymer ?
#
loop_
_entity_poly.entity_id
_entity_poly.type
_entity_poly.pdbx_seq_one_letter_code
_entity_poly.pdbx_strand_id
1 'polypeptide(L)'
;MDVVMADDGIAFDGATAERGPLGGAETAFAALAEALARRGHRVAVRNRCLAALSYNGVHWAPLSDGIPPACDLYIGNRGHRVIGLVPEAGRRLFWLHNPAGYLKKPRNLWRLTRYRPILITT
;
A
#
# COMPACT_ATOMS: atom_id res chain seq x y z
N MET A 1 1.80 15.94 -4.49
CA MET A 1 2.76 14.88 -4.13
C MET A 1 2.32 13.60 -4.80
N ASP A 2 3.28 12.79 -5.21
CA ASP A 2 3.10 11.44 -5.72
C ASP A 2 3.12 10.44 -4.55
N VAL A 3 2.01 9.75 -4.34
CA VAL A 3 1.84 8.75 -3.28
C VAL A 3 1.65 7.38 -3.89
N VAL A 4 2.43 6.41 -3.43
CA VAL A 4 2.26 5.01 -3.81
C VAL A 4 1.86 4.21 -2.57
N MET A 5 0.74 3.49 -2.65
CA MET A 5 0.28 2.59 -1.61
C MET A 5 0.29 1.16 -2.13
N ALA A 6 0.76 0.20 -1.34
CA ALA A 6 0.81 -1.19 -1.77
C ALA A 6 0.28 -2.17 -0.71
N ASP A 7 -0.43 -3.21 -1.14
CA ASP A 7 -0.97 -4.28 -0.28
C ASP A 7 -0.75 -5.65 -0.96
N ASP A 8 -0.17 -6.62 -0.24
CA ASP A 8 0.07 -7.97 -0.77
C ASP A 8 -0.93 -9.03 -0.25
N GLY A 9 -2.06 -8.62 0.32
CA GLY A 9 -3.10 -9.48 0.87
C GLY A 9 -4.13 -9.94 -0.18
N ILE A 10 -5.43 -9.77 0.10
CA ILE A 10 -6.49 -10.20 -0.83
C ILE A 10 -6.64 -9.24 -2.03
N ALA A 11 -7.36 -9.68 -3.05
CA ALA A 11 -7.73 -8.84 -4.18
C ALA A 11 -8.86 -7.88 -3.78
N PHE A 12 -8.67 -6.59 -4.05
CA PHE A 12 -9.69 -5.55 -3.92
C PHE A 12 -9.32 -4.33 -4.76
N ASP A 13 -10.30 -3.54 -5.14
CA ASP A 13 -10.17 -2.27 -5.83
C ASP A 13 -11.10 -1.22 -5.18
N GLY A 14 -11.06 0.02 -5.67
CA GLY A 14 -11.88 1.11 -5.14
C GLY A 14 -13.40 0.84 -5.22
N ALA A 15 -13.86 0.00 -6.15
CA ALA A 15 -15.27 -0.32 -6.33
C ALA A 15 -15.72 -1.58 -5.54
N THR A 16 -14.79 -2.27 -4.86
CA THR A 16 -15.08 -3.57 -4.24
C THR A 16 -16.11 -3.46 -3.12
N ALA A 17 -16.08 -2.38 -2.33
CA ALA A 17 -17.04 -2.13 -1.25
C ALA A 17 -18.49 -1.97 -1.73
N GLU A 18 -18.70 -1.62 -3.01
CA GLU A 18 -20.04 -1.49 -3.60
C GLU A 18 -20.60 -2.84 -4.05
N ARG A 19 -19.71 -3.82 -4.28
CA ARG A 19 -20.06 -5.16 -4.77
C ARG A 19 -20.23 -6.16 -3.63
N GLY A 20 -19.75 -5.86 -2.44
CA GLY A 20 -19.82 -6.74 -1.29
C GLY A 20 -19.03 -6.25 -0.07
N PRO A 21 -19.05 -7.03 1.02
CA PRO A 21 -18.34 -6.67 2.24
C PRO A 21 -16.83 -6.67 2.03
N LEU A 22 -16.17 -5.65 2.59
CA LEU A 22 -14.72 -5.50 2.59
C LEU A 22 -14.21 -5.62 4.03
N GLY A 23 -13.06 -6.26 4.23
CA GLY A 23 -12.45 -6.35 5.55
C GLY A 23 -12.07 -4.97 6.13
N GLY A 24 -11.92 -4.88 7.45
CA GLY A 24 -11.64 -3.61 8.11
C GLY A 24 -10.32 -2.97 7.67
N ALA A 25 -9.27 -3.78 7.47
CA ALA A 25 -7.97 -3.30 7.01
C ALA A 25 -8.03 -2.79 5.56
N GLU A 26 -8.72 -3.52 4.68
CA GLU A 26 -8.92 -3.12 3.29
C GLU A 26 -9.78 -1.85 3.20
N THR A 27 -10.79 -1.73 4.05
CA THR A 27 -11.66 -0.54 4.12
C THR A 27 -10.85 0.68 4.53
N ALA A 28 -10.06 0.57 5.59
CA ALA A 28 -9.20 1.66 6.06
C ALA A 28 -8.14 2.05 5.00
N PHE A 29 -7.58 1.06 4.31
CA PHE A 29 -6.62 1.27 3.23
C PHE A 29 -7.23 2.04 2.06
N ALA A 30 -8.39 1.61 1.56
CA ALA A 30 -9.09 2.27 0.46
C ALA A 30 -9.51 3.70 0.85
N ALA A 31 -10.10 3.87 2.04
CA ALA A 31 -10.51 5.18 2.53
C ALA A 31 -9.34 6.16 2.68
N LEU A 32 -8.17 5.69 3.12
CA LEU A 32 -6.96 6.52 3.18
C LEU A 32 -6.50 6.94 1.78
N ALA A 33 -6.45 6.00 0.83
CA ALA A 33 -6.05 6.29 -0.54
C ALA A 33 -6.95 7.37 -1.18
N GLU A 34 -8.26 7.23 -1.02
CA GLU A 34 -9.25 8.19 -1.52
C GLU A 34 -9.16 9.53 -0.79
N ALA A 35 -8.97 9.54 0.53
CA ALA A 35 -8.80 10.77 1.29
C ALA A 35 -7.57 11.57 0.85
N LEU A 36 -6.46 10.89 0.53
CA LEU A 36 -5.27 11.52 -0.03
C LEU A 36 -5.53 12.07 -1.44
N ALA A 37 -6.23 11.32 -2.29
CA ALA A 37 -6.62 11.78 -3.62
C ALA A 37 -7.51 13.03 -3.54
N ARG A 38 -8.54 13.02 -2.67
CA ARG A 38 -9.42 14.18 -2.43
C ARG A 38 -8.67 15.41 -1.91
N ARG A 39 -7.53 15.23 -1.25
CA ARG A 39 -6.65 16.32 -0.80
C ARG A 39 -5.73 16.85 -1.91
N GLY A 40 -5.81 16.32 -3.13
CA GLY A 40 -5.06 16.76 -4.30
C GLY A 40 -3.74 16.03 -4.53
N HIS A 41 -3.50 14.90 -3.84
CA HIS A 41 -2.34 14.06 -4.09
C HIS A 41 -2.59 13.14 -5.31
N ARG A 42 -1.54 12.81 -6.07
CA ARG A 42 -1.61 11.79 -7.11
C ARG A 42 -1.36 10.44 -6.45
N VAL A 43 -2.40 9.62 -6.34
CA VAL A 43 -2.35 8.35 -5.58
C VAL A 43 -2.38 7.16 -6.52
N ALA A 44 -1.36 6.32 -6.43
CA ALA A 44 -1.30 5.04 -7.12
C ALA A 44 -1.36 3.89 -6.09
N VAL A 45 -2.37 3.02 -6.23
CA VAL A 45 -2.45 1.78 -5.45
C VAL A 45 -1.92 0.63 -6.28
N ARG A 46 -1.06 -0.20 -5.68
CA ARG A 46 -0.54 -1.44 -6.26
C ARG A 46 -0.84 -2.62 -5.33
N ASN A 47 -1.83 -3.42 -5.67
CA ASN A 47 -2.25 -4.57 -4.85
C ASN A 47 -2.63 -5.77 -5.72
N ARG A 48 -3.44 -6.70 -5.22
CA ARG A 48 -3.93 -7.85 -6.00
C ARG A 48 -5.25 -7.58 -6.75
N CYS A 49 -5.60 -6.33 -7.06
CA CYS A 49 -6.76 -6.05 -7.91
C CYS A 49 -6.62 -6.78 -9.25
N LEU A 50 -7.76 -7.12 -9.87
CA LEU A 50 -7.78 -7.98 -11.06
C LEU A 50 -7.37 -7.24 -12.34
N ALA A 51 -7.64 -5.95 -12.39
CA ALA A 51 -7.33 -5.09 -13.51
C ALA A 51 -7.02 -3.68 -13.02
N ALA A 52 -6.34 -2.90 -13.85
CA ALA A 52 -6.14 -1.49 -13.58
C ALA A 52 -7.47 -0.72 -13.71
N LEU A 53 -7.71 0.22 -12.79
CA LEU A 53 -8.81 1.16 -12.87
C LEU A 53 -8.48 2.48 -12.19
N SER A 54 -9.14 3.55 -12.61
CA SER A 54 -9.15 4.82 -11.87
C SER A 54 -10.47 4.94 -11.15
N TYR A 55 -10.43 5.05 -9.82
CA TYR A 55 -11.62 5.13 -8.96
C TYR A 55 -11.41 6.16 -7.86
N ASN A 56 -12.38 7.07 -7.66
CA ASN A 56 -12.32 8.12 -6.64
C ASN A 56 -10.99 8.91 -6.60
N GLY A 57 -10.43 9.20 -7.79
CA GLY A 57 -9.15 9.93 -7.93
C GLY A 57 -7.90 9.11 -7.64
N VAL A 58 -8.04 7.80 -7.37
CA VAL A 58 -6.96 6.85 -7.13
C VAL A 58 -6.75 5.98 -8.35
N HIS A 59 -5.50 5.78 -8.76
CA HIS A 59 -5.14 4.86 -9.83
C HIS A 59 -4.72 3.49 -9.26
N TRP A 60 -5.60 2.51 -9.39
CA TRP A 60 -5.41 1.13 -8.96
C TRP A 60 -4.79 0.31 -10.09
N ALA A 61 -3.82 -0.54 -9.77
CA ALA A 61 -3.31 -1.54 -10.71
C ALA A 61 -2.76 -2.78 -9.97
N PRO A 62 -2.78 -3.96 -10.62
CA PRO A 62 -2.17 -5.17 -10.11
C PRO A 62 -0.67 -4.98 -9.79
N LEU A 63 -0.17 -5.66 -8.76
CA LEU A 63 1.26 -5.75 -8.45
C LEU A 63 2.07 -6.35 -9.61
N SER A 64 1.46 -7.21 -10.43
CA SER A 64 2.08 -7.80 -11.63
C SER A 64 2.39 -6.79 -12.72
N ASP A 65 1.68 -5.65 -12.72
CA ASP A 65 1.82 -4.61 -13.73
C ASP A 65 2.98 -3.66 -13.40
N GLY A 66 3.68 -3.94 -12.30
CA GLY A 66 4.85 -3.21 -11.86
C GLY A 66 4.56 -2.17 -10.78
N ILE A 67 5.65 -1.60 -10.27
CA ILE A 67 5.64 -0.61 -9.20
C ILE A 67 6.31 0.66 -9.73
N PRO A 68 5.75 1.86 -9.49
CA PRO A 68 6.44 3.10 -9.82
C PRO A 68 7.84 3.14 -9.19
N PRO A 69 8.88 3.55 -9.93
CA PRO A 69 10.26 3.50 -9.42
C PRO A 69 10.51 4.52 -8.30
N ALA A 70 9.78 5.63 -8.30
CA ALA A 70 9.93 6.73 -7.35
C ALA A 70 8.57 7.30 -6.91
N CYS A 71 8.54 7.92 -5.73
CA CYS A 71 7.41 8.70 -5.23
C CYS A 71 7.83 9.60 -4.06
N ASP A 72 7.02 10.59 -3.70
CA ASP A 72 7.26 11.40 -2.51
C ASP A 72 6.99 10.59 -1.23
N LEU A 73 5.91 9.82 -1.22
CA LEU A 73 5.46 9.02 -0.08
C LEU A 73 5.08 7.60 -0.52
N TYR A 74 5.76 6.62 0.05
CA TYR A 74 5.41 5.20 -0.09
C TYR A 74 4.76 4.68 1.17
N ILE A 75 3.62 3.98 1.04
CA ILE A 75 2.92 3.33 2.14
C ILE A 75 2.77 1.84 1.81
N GLY A 76 3.58 1.00 2.45
CA GLY A 76 3.36 -0.44 2.43
C GLY A 76 2.33 -0.81 3.49
N ASN A 77 1.25 -1.46 3.09
CA ASN A 77 0.23 -1.98 4.00
C ASN A 77 0.37 -3.48 4.15
N ARG A 78 0.58 -3.92 5.39
CA ARG A 78 0.64 -5.32 5.86
C ARG A 78 1.54 -6.25 5.02
N GLY A 79 2.02 -7.33 5.65
CA GLY A 79 2.85 -8.31 4.95
C GLY A 79 4.26 -7.83 4.62
N HIS A 80 5.20 -8.76 4.48
CA HIS A 80 6.61 -8.42 4.32
C HIS A 80 7.01 -8.11 2.87
N ARG A 81 6.21 -8.53 1.88
CA ARG A 81 6.58 -8.37 0.47
C ARG A 81 6.49 -6.92 0.00
N VAL A 82 5.66 -6.12 0.67
CA VAL A 82 5.54 -4.68 0.39
C VAL A 82 6.67 -3.85 1.02
N ILE A 83 7.57 -4.44 1.81
CA ILE A 83 8.67 -3.66 2.42
C ILE A 83 9.70 -3.31 1.34
N GLY A 84 9.66 -2.03 0.94
CA GLY A 84 10.60 -1.41 0.00
C GLY A 84 10.33 -1.70 -1.48
N LEU A 85 9.08 -1.87 -1.89
CA LEU A 85 8.76 -2.06 -3.32
C LEU A 85 9.07 -0.83 -4.17
N VAL A 86 8.91 0.38 -3.64
CA VAL A 86 9.34 1.61 -4.29
C VAL A 86 10.78 1.92 -3.86
N PRO A 87 11.78 1.75 -4.74
CA PRO A 87 13.18 1.92 -4.38
C PRO A 87 13.51 3.37 -4.05
N GLU A 88 12.95 4.34 -4.78
CA GLU A 88 13.27 5.77 -4.66
C GLU A 88 12.12 6.59 -4.04
N ALA A 89 11.63 6.13 -2.88
CA ALA A 89 10.64 6.87 -2.11
C ALA A 89 11.29 7.94 -1.19
N GLY A 90 10.78 9.17 -1.20
CA GLY A 90 11.26 10.25 -0.31
C GLY A 90 10.93 10.02 1.17
N ARG A 91 9.76 9.43 1.44
CA ARG A 91 9.32 8.92 2.75
C ARG A 91 8.69 7.55 2.60
N ARG A 92 8.85 6.71 3.62
CA ARG A 92 8.30 5.34 3.66
C ARG A 92 7.55 5.13 4.96
N LEU A 93 6.29 4.73 4.87
CA LEU A 93 5.47 4.24 5.96
C LEU A 93 5.25 2.75 5.77
N PHE A 94 5.25 2.00 6.86
CA PHE A 94 4.83 0.62 6.87
C PHE A 94 3.72 0.45 7.90
N TRP A 95 2.50 0.27 7.39
CA TRP A 95 1.28 0.24 8.17
C TRP A 95 0.94 -1.21 8.56
N LEU A 96 0.91 -1.45 9.85
CA LEU A 96 0.76 -2.76 10.48
C LEU A 96 -0.62 -2.88 11.14
N HIS A 97 -1.45 -3.75 10.57
CA HIS A 97 -2.73 -4.19 11.15
C HIS A 97 -2.64 -5.57 11.83
N ASN A 98 -1.54 -6.29 11.63
CA ASN A 98 -1.37 -7.67 12.08
C ASN A 98 -0.26 -7.76 13.13
N PRO A 99 -0.28 -8.79 14.01
CA PRO A 99 0.83 -9.07 14.91
C PRO A 99 2.16 -9.18 14.15
N ALA A 100 3.09 -8.30 14.47
CA ALA A 100 4.32 -8.06 13.71
C ALA A 100 5.39 -9.17 13.86
N GLY A 101 5.04 -10.35 14.39
CA GLY A 101 5.99 -11.43 14.69
C GLY A 101 6.81 -11.89 13.47
N TYR A 102 6.23 -11.84 12.27
CA TYR A 102 6.92 -12.18 11.03
C TYR A 102 8.09 -11.24 10.69
N LEU A 103 8.10 -10.01 11.21
CA LEU A 103 9.19 -9.06 10.99
C LEU A 103 10.48 -9.45 11.69
N LYS A 104 10.40 -10.29 12.74
CA LYS A 104 11.56 -10.81 13.47
C LYS A 104 12.42 -11.76 12.62
N LYS A 105 11.89 -12.27 11.50
CA LYS A 105 12.66 -13.13 10.58
C LYS A 105 13.82 -12.31 9.99
N PRO A 106 15.07 -12.82 9.97
CA PRO A 106 16.25 -12.07 9.52
C PRO A 106 16.08 -11.40 8.15
N ARG A 107 15.46 -12.10 7.19
CA ARG A 107 15.16 -11.57 5.84
C ARG A 107 14.28 -10.32 5.84
N ASN A 108 13.36 -10.21 6.79
CA ASN A 108 12.44 -9.08 6.89
C ASN A 108 13.09 -7.95 7.70
N LEU A 109 13.85 -8.31 8.74
CA LEU A 109 14.61 -7.35 9.52
C LEU A 109 15.64 -6.61 8.65
N TRP A 110 16.32 -7.31 7.74
CA TRP A 110 17.21 -6.69 6.75
C TRP A 110 16.48 -5.69 5.84
N ARG A 111 15.24 -5.98 5.42
CA ARG A 111 14.44 -5.04 4.62
C ARG A 111 14.08 -3.80 5.45
N LEU A 112 13.74 -3.98 6.72
CA LEU A 112 13.46 -2.86 7.62
C LEU A 112 14.70 -1.99 7.85
N THR A 113 15.89 -2.58 8.03
CA THR A 113 17.13 -1.82 8.23
C THR A 113 17.59 -1.11 6.95
N ARG A 114 17.38 -1.72 5.78
CA ARG A 114 17.68 -1.14 4.46
C ARG A 114 16.76 0.03 4.12
N TYR A 115 15.45 -0.17 4.23
CA TYR A 115 14.46 0.82 3.77
C TYR A 115 14.00 1.78 4.86
N ARG A 116 14.25 1.47 6.14
CA ARG A 116 13.95 2.29 7.32
C ARG A 116 12.56 2.95 7.29
N PRO A 117 11.48 2.20 7.05
CA PRO A 117 10.13 2.78 7.07
C PRO A 117 9.75 3.20 8.50
N ILE A 118 8.93 4.25 8.60
CA ILE A 118 8.23 4.56 9.86
C ILE A 118 7.15 3.51 10.06
N LEU A 119 7.19 2.83 11.20
CA LEU A 119 6.21 1.81 11.56
C LEU A 119 4.97 2.48 12.16
N ILE A 120 3.81 2.22 11.57
CA ILE A 120 2.52 2.72 12.06
C ILE A 120 1.69 1.51 12.47
N THR A 121 1.14 1.51 13.69
CA THR A 121 0.30 0.44 14.24
C THR A 121 -1.09 0.96 14.55
N THR A 122 -2.11 0.14 14.32
CA THR A 122 -3.53 0.41 14.64
C THR A 122 -4.15 -0.76 15.37
#